data_AF-A0AAW6U182-F1
#
_entry.id   AF-A0AAW6U182-F1
#
_cell.length_a   1.000
_cell.length_b   1.000
_cell.length_c   1.000
_cell.angle_alpha   90.00
_cell.angle_beta   90.00
_cell.angle_gamma   90.00
#
_symmetry.space_group_name_H-M   'P 1'
#
loop_
_entity.id
_entity.type
_entity.pdbx_description
1 polymer ?
#
loop_
_entity_poly.entity_id
_entity_poly.type
_entity_poly.pdbx_seq_one_letter_code
_entity_poly.pdbx_strand_id
1 'polypeptide(L)'
;MSVRRLLKRMHLASMTWFMLCVGYIVVRALHEAGFKWWLIFTLSGHSALVVFLLVSLYLFALFRGVGSTQYIAQEHPLTSTHYYMGLYVAAPLLGGLAGVLGMLGVTDPGRFLVGVALGTLGTTFIVWVVVDPVAGLVEMLLPESRKHRAERLARIEAERRARHERRERLLAEAFAREAQQQQQWQERLQPHAERLATLLTIDVTSLPKAEKEAVDIGATAWRLGGLTCMRQLRDMAIEISKRSRSEVRPVDYVSYWWDGIGDWRRPSLG
;
A
#
# COMPACT_ATOMS: atom_id res chain seq x y z
N MET A 1 27.08 -30.84 -13.17
CA MET A 1 26.69 -29.42 -12.95
C MET A 1 25.18 -29.34 -12.86
N SER A 2 24.57 -28.66 -11.88
CA SER A 2 23.10 -28.53 -11.83
C SER A 2 22.61 -27.48 -12.83
N VAL A 3 21.45 -27.73 -13.45
CA VAL A 3 20.79 -26.84 -14.45
C VAL A 3 20.67 -25.40 -13.93
N ARG A 4 20.37 -25.23 -12.64
CA ARG A 4 20.30 -23.91 -11.98
C ARG A 4 21.63 -23.16 -11.97
N ARG A 5 22.77 -23.85 -11.77
CA ARG A 5 24.10 -23.21 -11.82
C ARG A 5 24.47 -22.81 -13.24
N LEU A 6 24.10 -23.63 -14.23
CA LEU A 6 24.30 -23.31 -15.65
C LEU A 6 23.50 -22.06 -16.05
N LEU A 7 22.20 -22.01 -15.72
CA LEU A 7 21.34 -20.85 -15.98
C LEU A 7 21.88 -19.56 -15.34
N LYS A 8 22.36 -19.62 -14.10
CA LYS A 8 22.96 -18.45 -13.42
C LYS A 8 24.22 -17.93 -14.13
N ARG A 9 25.11 -18.84 -14.56
CA ARG A 9 26.32 -18.44 -15.30
C ARG A 9 25.98 -17.85 -16.66
N MET A 10 25.04 -18.47 -17.36
CA MET A 10 24.56 -18.01 -18.65
C MET A 10 23.88 -16.64 -18.54
N HIS A 11 23.13 -16.42 -17.45
CA HIS A 11 22.51 -15.12 -17.13
C HIS A 11 23.55 -14.03 -16.88
N LEU A 12 24.57 -14.31 -16.08
CA LEU A 12 25.65 -13.36 -15.84
C LEU A 12 26.37 -13.01 -17.15
N ALA A 13 26.73 -14.01 -17.95
CA ALA A 13 27.39 -13.81 -19.24
C ALA A 13 26.53 -12.98 -20.22
N SER A 14 25.24 -13.32 -20.33
CA SER A 14 24.32 -12.63 -21.23
C SER A 14 24.03 -11.21 -20.80
N MET A 15 23.94 -10.94 -19.49
CA MET A 15 23.78 -9.60 -18.96
C MET A 15 25.01 -8.74 -19.23
N THR A 16 26.21 -9.26 -18.92
CA THR A 16 27.47 -8.54 -19.19
C THR A 16 27.61 -8.24 -20.67
N TRP A 17 27.32 -9.22 -21.55
CA TRP A 17 27.34 -9.03 -23.00
C TRP A 17 26.35 -7.95 -23.48
N PHE A 18 25.11 -8.01 -23.00
CA PHE A 18 24.08 -7.02 -23.33
C PHE A 18 24.51 -5.61 -22.92
N MET A 19 25.04 -5.44 -21.70
CA MET A 19 25.52 -4.13 -21.21
C MET A 19 26.71 -3.61 -22.03
N LEU A 20 27.61 -4.48 -22.49
CA LEU A 20 28.70 -4.09 -23.38
C LEU A 20 28.17 -3.60 -24.74
N CYS A 21 27.17 -4.28 -25.32
CA CYS A 21 26.55 -3.89 -26.58
C CYS A 21 25.80 -2.54 -26.46
N VAL A 22 25.04 -2.35 -25.38
CA VAL A 22 24.40 -1.07 -25.04
C VAL A 22 25.44 0.03 -24.89
N GLY A 23 26.48 -0.21 -24.08
CA GLY A 23 27.54 0.76 -23.83
C GLY A 23 28.29 1.15 -25.11
N TYR A 24 28.59 0.17 -25.98
CA TYR A 24 29.23 0.41 -27.26
C TYR A 24 28.39 1.32 -28.18
N ILE A 25 27.09 1.04 -28.31
CA ILE A 25 26.18 1.88 -29.10
C ILE A 25 26.09 3.30 -28.54
N VAL A 26 25.97 3.44 -27.21
CA VAL A 26 25.90 4.76 -26.56
C VAL A 26 27.19 5.55 -26.78
N VAL A 27 28.35 4.95 -26.52
CA VAL A 27 29.65 5.62 -26.69
C VAL A 27 29.86 6.04 -28.14
N ARG A 28 29.52 5.17 -29.09
CA ARG A 28 29.63 5.48 -30.51
C ARG A 28 28.66 6.60 -30.93
N ALA A 29 27.41 6.54 -30.49
CA ALA A 29 26.43 7.58 -30.77
C ALA A 29 26.86 8.94 -30.20
N LEU A 30 27.44 8.96 -28.98
CA LEU A 30 28.00 10.18 -28.36
C LEU A 30 29.20 10.72 -29.16
N HIS A 31 30.07 9.84 -29.62
CA HIS A 31 31.22 10.21 -30.43
C HIS A 31 30.80 10.80 -31.78
N GLU A 32 29.86 10.16 -32.49
CA GLU A 32 29.33 10.63 -33.76
C GLU A 32 28.54 11.95 -33.62
N ALA A 33 27.85 12.17 -32.50
CA ALA A 33 27.15 13.42 -32.20
C ALA A 33 28.09 14.57 -31.81
N GLY A 34 29.40 14.33 -31.69
CA GLY A 34 30.40 15.34 -31.30
C GLY A 34 30.05 16.05 -29.97
N PHE A 35 29.41 15.34 -29.03
CA PHE A 35 28.89 15.86 -27.76
C PHE A 35 27.86 17.01 -27.88
N LYS A 36 27.31 17.26 -29.06
CA LYS A 36 26.24 18.26 -29.28
C LYS A 36 24.89 17.63 -28.91
N TRP A 37 24.57 17.60 -27.61
CA TRP A 37 23.35 17.02 -27.03
C TRP A 37 22.04 17.47 -27.71
N TRP A 38 22.02 18.66 -28.32
CA TRP A 38 20.88 19.20 -29.03
C TRP A 38 20.48 18.41 -30.30
N LEU A 39 21.43 17.73 -30.93
CA LEU A 39 21.22 16.99 -32.19
C LEU A 39 20.60 15.60 -31.98
N ILE A 40 20.73 15.04 -30.77
CA ILE A 40 20.08 13.79 -30.37
C ILE A 40 18.54 13.96 -30.27
N PHE A 41 18.06 15.20 -30.11
CA PHE A 41 16.62 15.53 -30.07
C PHE A 41 16.05 15.95 -31.44
N THR A 42 16.86 16.09 -32.48
CA THR A 42 16.35 16.26 -33.84
C THR A 42 15.97 14.91 -34.44
N LEU A 43 14.92 14.88 -35.26
CA LEU A 43 14.33 13.71 -35.91
C LEU A 43 15.25 13.09 -36.99
N SER A 44 16.54 12.89 -36.70
CA SER A 44 17.53 12.20 -37.54
C SER A 44 17.74 10.75 -37.06
N GLY A 45 18.32 9.88 -37.89
CA GLY A 45 18.46 8.43 -37.60
C GLY A 45 19.14 8.07 -36.26
N HIS A 46 19.93 8.99 -35.69
CA HIS A 46 20.55 8.84 -34.36
C HIS A 46 19.54 8.96 -33.21
N SER A 47 18.47 9.75 -33.35
CA SER A 47 17.44 9.86 -32.31
C SER A 47 16.56 8.61 -32.23
N ALA A 48 16.29 7.95 -33.37
CA ALA A 48 15.59 6.67 -33.40
C ALA A 48 16.34 5.59 -32.61
N LEU A 49 17.68 5.56 -32.72
CA LEU A 49 18.53 4.64 -31.95
C LEU A 49 18.49 4.91 -30.45
N VAL A 50 18.55 6.18 -30.05
CA VAL A 50 18.47 6.58 -28.64
C VAL A 50 17.08 6.32 -28.06
N VAL A 51 16.01 6.61 -28.82
CA VAL A 51 14.63 6.29 -28.43
C VAL A 51 14.47 4.78 -28.30
N PHE A 52 14.94 3.99 -29.26
CA PHE A 52 14.88 2.53 -29.18
C PHE A 52 15.65 2.00 -27.95
N LEU A 53 16.82 2.55 -27.65
CA LEU A 53 17.62 2.17 -26.49
C LEU A 53 16.94 2.56 -25.18
N LEU A 54 16.37 3.76 -25.09
CA LEU A 54 15.61 4.23 -23.92
C LEU A 54 14.33 3.42 -23.72
N VAL A 55 13.58 3.14 -24.78
CA VAL A 55 12.40 2.26 -24.73
C VAL A 55 12.81 0.85 -24.32
N SER A 56 13.93 0.32 -24.83
CA SER A 56 14.45 -0.99 -24.45
C SER A 56 14.84 -1.03 -22.96
N LEU A 57 15.52 -0.01 -22.45
CA LEU A 57 15.88 0.11 -21.04
C LEU A 57 14.65 0.34 -20.14
N TYR A 58 13.67 1.09 -20.62
CA TYR A 58 12.42 1.32 -19.89
C TYR A 58 11.61 0.03 -19.78
N LEU A 59 11.43 -0.70 -20.88
CA LEU A 59 10.75 -1.99 -20.89
C LEU A 59 11.53 -3.03 -20.08
N PHE A 60 12.87 -3.02 -20.14
CA PHE A 60 13.73 -3.81 -19.24
C PHE A 60 13.35 -3.55 -17.79
N ALA A 61 13.31 -2.28 -17.36
CA ALA A 61 13.05 -1.92 -15.98
C ALA A 61 11.63 -2.30 -15.54
N LEU A 62 10.64 -2.08 -16.42
CA LEU A 62 9.23 -2.34 -16.13
C LEU A 62 8.95 -3.85 -16.05
N PHE A 63 9.35 -4.64 -17.06
CA PHE A 63 9.07 -6.08 -17.08
C PHE A 63 9.94 -6.87 -16.09
N ARG A 64 11.18 -6.43 -15.84
CA ARG A 64 12.05 -7.10 -14.86
C ARG A 64 11.79 -6.68 -13.42
N GLY A 65 11.28 -5.47 -13.19
CA GLY A 65 10.88 -4.96 -11.87
C GLY A 65 9.55 -5.54 -11.37
N VAL A 66 8.61 -5.80 -12.28
CA VAL A 66 7.27 -6.32 -11.94
C VAL A 66 7.26 -7.84 -11.66
N GLY A 67 8.27 -8.59 -12.13
CA GLY A 67 8.34 -10.05 -11.98
C GLY A 67 8.90 -10.60 -10.66
N SER A 68 9.19 -9.76 -9.65
CA SER A 68 9.75 -10.23 -8.37
C SER A 68 8.72 -10.85 -7.42
N THR A 69 7.43 -10.75 -7.74
CA THR A 69 6.37 -11.46 -7.02
C THR A 69 6.25 -12.87 -7.57
N GLN A 70 7.08 -13.77 -7.03
CA GLN A 70 6.90 -15.22 -6.97
C GLN A 70 6.08 -15.82 -8.12
N TYR A 71 6.76 -16.15 -9.23
CA TYR A 71 6.23 -17.06 -10.25
C TYR A 71 5.74 -18.34 -9.56
N ILE A 72 4.43 -18.46 -9.37
CA ILE A 72 3.80 -19.73 -9.04
C ILE A 72 4.00 -20.59 -10.28
N ALA A 73 5.00 -21.46 -10.27
CA ALA A 73 5.34 -22.32 -11.41
C ALA A 73 4.13 -23.14 -11.92
N GLN A 74 3.08 -23.29 -11.09
CA GLN A 74 1.82 -23.95 -11.44
C GLN A 74 0.92 -23.10 -12.35
N GLU A 75 1.02 -21.77 -12.34
CA GLU A 75 0.17 -20.89 -13.18
C GLU A 75 0.81 -20.55 -14.53
N HIS A 76 2.12 -20.72 -14.61
CA HIS A 76 2.95 -20.35 -15.75
C HIS A 76 3.79 -21.56 -16.23
N PRO A 77 3.15 -22.65 -16.69
CA PRO A 77 3.85 -23.91 -16.95
C PRO A 77 4.86 -23.81 -18.12
N LEU A 78 4.65 -22.93 -19.09
CA LEU A 78 5.53 -22.79 -20.25
C LEU A 78 6.76 -21.93 -19.91
N THR A 79 6.53 -20.78 -19.30
CA THR A 79 7.55 -19.78 -18.97
C THR A 79 8.36 -20.15 -17.72
N SER A 80 7.84 -21.01 -16.85
CA SER A 80 8.58 -21.58 -15.71
C SER A 80 9.50 -22.76 -16.08
N THR A 81 9.36 -23.30 -17.29
CA THR A 81 10.17 -24.43 -17.75
C THR A 81 11.63 -24.03 -17.97
N HIS A 82 12.57 -24.93 -17.65
CA HIS A 82 14.02 -24.69 -17.82
C HIS A 82 14.43 -24.37 -19.27
N TYR A 83 13.71 -24.91 -20.25
CA TYR A 83 13.92 -24.62 -21.67
C TYR A 83 13.59 -23.17 -22.02
N TYR A 84 12.43 -22.67 -21.57
CA TYR A 84 12.03 -21.28 -21.79
C TYR A 84 13.00 -20.32 -21.08
N MET A 85 13.31 -20.60 -19.82
CA MET A 85 14.27 -19.80 -19.06
C MET A 85 15.66 -19.78 -19.73
N GLY A 86 16.08 -20.90 -20.31
CA GLY A 86 17.32 -20.98 -21.08
C GLY A 86 17.30 -20.09 -22.31
N LEU A 87 16.23 -20.17 -23.13
CA LEU A 87 16.03 -19.31 -24.29
C LEU A 87 16.02 -17.83 -23.91
N TYR A 88 15.21 -17.48 -22.90
CA TYR A 88 15.06 -16.11 -22.41
C TYR A 88 16.38 -15.53 -21.91
N VAL A 89 17.14 -16.31 -21.15
CA VAL A 89 18.44 -15.91 -20.63
C VAL A 89 19.48 -15.79 -21.74
N ALA A 90 19.47 -16.70 -22.72
CA ALA A 90 20.43 -16.72 -23.82
C ALA A 90 20.12 -15.71 -24.95
N ALA A 91 18.96 -15.07 -24.94
CA ALA A 91 18.50 -14.17 -26.00
C ALA A 91 19.54 -13.10 -26.42
N PRO A 92 20.28 -12.44 -25.50
CA PRO A 92 21.32 -11.50 -25.90
C PRO A 92 22.48 -12.16 -26.66
N LEU A 93 22.90 -13.36 -26.26
CA LEU A 93 23.98 -14.09 -26.91
C LEU A 93 23.55 -14.62 -28.28
N LEU A 94 22.31 -15.12 -28.39
CA LEU A 94 21.71 -15.54 -29.65
C LEU A 94 21.56 -14.35 -30.62
N GLY A 95 21.19 -13.17 -30.11
CA GLY A 95 21.13 -11.95 -30.89
C GLY A 95 22.50 -11.49 -31.37
N GLY A 96 23.53 -11.60 -30.52
CA GLY A 96 24.92 -11.36 -30.92
C GLY A 96 25.37 -12.29 -32.04
N LEU A 97 25.05 -13.58 -31.93
CA LEU A 97 25.33 -14.58 -32.97
C LEU A 97 24.58 -14.25 -34.27
N ALA A 98 23.30 -13.90 -34.20
CA ALA A 98 22.51 -13.49 -35.35
C ALA A 98 23.11 -12.24 -36.01
N GLY A 99 23.60 -11.28 -35.22
CA GLY A 99 24.32 -10.11 -35.70
C GLY A 99 25.64 -10.46 -36.39
N VAL A 100 26.42 -11.40 -35.84
CA VAL A 100 27.65 -11.90 -36.49
C VAL A 100 27.33 -12.52 -37.85
N LEU A 101 26.31 -13.37 -37.92
CA LEU A 101 25.87 -14.01 -39.16
C LEU A 101 25.34 -12.98 -40.17
N GLY A 102 24.59 -11.99 -39.73
CA GLY A 102 24.07 -10.91 -40.57
C GLY A 102 25.15 -9.96 -41.10
N MET A 103 26.32 -9.92 -40.46
CA MET A 103 27.45 -9.06 -40.84
C MET A 103 28.57 -9.80 -41.56
N LEU A 104 28.33 -11.05 -41.99
CA LEU A 104 29.28 -11.79 -42.83
C LEU A 104 29.59 -11.00 -44.10
N GLY A 105 30.88 -10.81 -44.38
CA GLY A 105 31.36 -10.06 -45.54
C GLY A 105 31.57 -8.56 -45.31
N VAL A 106 31.21 -8.02 -44.14
CA VAL A 106 31.52 -6.62 -43.79
C VAL A 106 32.97 -6.52 -43.30
N THR A 107 33.78 -5.75 -44.02
CA THR A 107 35.22 -5.58 -43.72
C THR A 107 35.51 -4.44 -42.75
N ASP A 108 34.59 -3.49 -42.59
CA ASP A 108 34.75 -2.39 -41.63
C ASP A 108 34.45 -2.88 -40.20
N PRO A 109 35.44 -2.88 -39.28
CA PRO A 109 35.25 -3.36 -37.91
C PRO A 109 34.24 -2.53 -37.14
N GLY A 110 34.13 -1.24 -37.43
CA GLY A 110 33.14 -0.37 -36.79
C GLY A 110 31.71 -0.81 -37.14
N ARG A 111 31.38 -0.89 -38.43
CA ARG A 111 30.07 -1.37 -38.88
C ARG A 111 29.78 -2.77 -38.38
N PHE A 112 30.75 -3.68 -38.44
CA PHE A 112 30.62 -5.05 -37.94
C PHE A 112 30.16 -5.07 -36.47
N LEU A 113 30.85 -4.36 -35.58
CA LEU A 113 30.50 -4.30 -34.16
C LEU A 113 29.12 -3.68 -33.90
N VAL A 114 28.71 -2.66 -34.68
CA VAL A 114 27.34 -2.11 -34.60
C VAL A 114 26.31 -3.15 -35.01
N GLY A 115 26.54 -3.91 -36.07
CA GLY A 115 25.61 -4.97 -36.49
C GLY A 115 25.45 -6.06 -35.43
N VAL A 116 26.54 -6.45 -34.76
CA VAL A 116 26.50 -7.39 -33.62
C VAL A 116 25.71 -6.82 -32.43
N ALA A 117 25.94 -5.54 -32.10
CA ALA A 117 25.23 -4.89 -31.01
C ALA A 117 23.74 -4.70 -31.32
N LEU A 118 23.39 -4.36 -32.56
CA LEU A 118 22.01 -4.27 -33.04
C LEU A 118 21.30 -5.63 -33.01
N GLY A 119 21.96 -6.70 -33.44
CA GLY A 119 21.42 -8.06 -33.34
C GLY A 119 21.14 -8.45 -31.89
N THR A 120 22.07 -8.16 -30.99
CA THR A 120 21.92 -8.39 -29.53
C THR A 120 20.70 -7.66 -28.97
N LEU A 121 20.56 -6.36 -29.27
CA LEU A 121 19.41 -5.56 -28.80
C LEU A 121 18.09 -6.02 -29.43
N GLY A 122 18.07 -6.19 -30.75
CA GLY A 122 16.87 -6.55 -31.50
C GLY A 122 16.29 -7.89 -31.07
N THR A 123 17.12 -8.93 -30.95
CA THR A 123 16.65 -10.25 -30.49
C THR A 123 16.17 -10.21 -29.05
N THR A 124 16.88 -9.52 -28.15
CA THR A 124 16.45 -9.38 -26.75
C THR A 124 15.09 -8.67 -26.68
N PHE A 125 14.89 -7.62 -27.47
CA PHE A 125 13.64 -6.88 -27.53
C PHE A 125 12.49 -7.73 -28.09
N ILE A 126 12.72 -8.48 -29.17
CA ILE A 126 11.71 -9.38 -29.75
C ILE A 126 11.28 -10.43 -28.72
N VAL A 127 12.23 -11.03 -28.01
CA VAL A 127 11.91 -12.02 -26.97
C VAL A 127 11.04 -11.38 -25.87
N TRP A 128 11.35 -10.16 -25.43
CA TRP A 128 10.60 -9.54 -24.32
C TRP A 128 9.28 -8.89 -24.71
N VAL A 129 9.19 -8.32 -25.91
CA VAL A 129 8.01 -7.56 -26.34
C VAL A 129 7.04 -8.42 -27.13
N VAL A 130 7.54 -9.47 -27.80
CA VAL A 130 6.71 -10.35 -28.63
C VAL A 130 6.58 -11.72 -27.99
N VAL A 131 7.70 -12.41 -27.74
CA VAL A 131 7.66 -13.81 -27.30
C VAL A 131 7.08 -13.94 -25.88
N ASP A 132 7.47 -13.09 -24.95
CA ASP A 132 6.98 -13.09 -23.56
C ASP A 132 5.44 -12.88 -23.47
N PRO A 133 4.84 -11.83 -24.08
CA PRO A 133 3.39 -11.66 -24.07
C PRO A 133 2.65 -12.79 -24.78
N VAL A 134 3.19 -13.30 -25.90
CA VAL A 134 2.58 -14.43 -26.62
C VAL A 134 2.62 -15.70 -25.77
N ALA A 135 3.74 -15.99 -25.11
CA ALA A 135 3.85 -17.11 -24.20
C ALA A 135 2.86 -16.99 -23.04
N GLY A 136 2.72 -15.79 -22.46
CA GLY A 136 1.72 -15.51 -21.43
C GLY A 136 0.27 -15.69 -21.92
N LEU A 137 -0.05 -15.26 -23.15
CA LEU A 137 -1.37 -15.49 -23.75
C LEU A 137 -1.65 -16.98 -23.97
N VAL A 138 -0.66 -17.73 -24.47
CA VAL A 138 -0.76 -19.19 -24.64
C VAL A 138 -0.98 -19.86 -23.29
N GLU A 139 -0.29 -19.42 -22.24
CA GLU A 139 -0.49 -19.93 -20.88
C GLU A 139 -1.91 -19.68 -20.36
N MET A 140 -2.52 -18.53 -20.69
CA MET A 140 -3.91 -18.25 -20.32
C MET A 140 -4.92 -19.19 -20.97
N LEU A 141 -4.58 -19.78 -22.12
CA LEU A 141 -5.41 -20.77 -22.80
C LEU A 141 -5.26 -22.18 -22.21
N LEU A 142 -4.22 -22.43 -21.42
CA LEU A 142 -3.99 -23.74 -20.81
C LEU A 142 -4.98 -23.99 -19.65
N PRO A 143 -5.61 -25.18 -19.59
CA PRO A 143 -6.63 -25.49 -18.59
C PRO A 143 -6.07 -25.50 -17.16
N GLU A 144 -4.83 -25.93 -16.97
CA GLU A 144 -4.14 -25.93 -15.67
C GLU A 144 -3.95 -24.51 -15.09
N SER A 145 -3.53 -23.56 -15.95
CA SER A 145 -3.37 -22.16 -15.55
C SER A 145 -4.71 -21.53 -15.14
N ARG A 146 -5.78 -21.82 -15.90
CA ARG A 146 -7.14 -21.33 -15.61
C ARG A 146 -7.66 -21.86 -14.28
N LYS A 147 -7.44 -23.15 -13.99
CA LYS A 147 -7.88 -23.78 -12.74
C LYS A 147 -7.20 -23.15 -11.52
N HIS A 148 -5.87 -23.03 -11.54
CA HIS A 148 -5.14 -22.45 -10.43
C HIS A 148 -5.44 -20.97 -10.21
N ARG A 149 -5.63 -20.21 -11.29
CA ARG A 149 -6.07 -18.81 -11.20
C ARG A 149 -7.44 -18.70 -10.53
N ALA A 150 -8.40 -19.55 -10.90
CA ALA A 150 -9.71 -19.59 -10.28
C ALA A 150 -9.63 -19.96 -8.79
N GLU A 151 -8.79 -20.94 -8.43
CA GLU A 151 -8.56 -21.34 -7.05
C GLU A 151 -7.97 -20.21 -6.20
N ARG A 152 -6.99 -19.45 -6.70
CA ARG A 152 -6.48 -18.27 -5.98
C ARG A 152 -7.52 -17.20 -5.79
N LEU A 153 -8.29 -16.88 -6.83
CA LEU A 153 -9.34 -15.86 -6.74
C LEU A 153 -10.39 -16.26 -5.71
N ALA A 154 -10.82 -17.54 -5.73
CA ALA A 154 -11.73 -18.08 -4.74
C ALA A 154 -11.16 -18.00 -3.30
N ARG A 155 -9.85 -18.29 -3.10
CA ARG A 155 -9.20 -18.14 -1.79
C ARG A 155 -9.15 -16.68 -1.32
N ILE A 156 -8.80 -15.76 -2.21
CA ILE A 156 -8.76 -14.32 -1.89
C ILE A 156 -10.15 -13.81 -1.51
N GLU A 157 -11.19 -14.22 -2.24
CA GLU A 157 -12.57 -13.87 -1.91
C GLU A 157 -13.02 -14.48 -0.58
N ALA A 158 -12.70 -15.75 -0.31
CA ALA A 158 -13.02 -16.40 0.95
C ALA A 158 -12.32 -15.71 2.14
N GLU A 159 -11.04 -15.34 2.00
CA GLU A 159 -10.32 -14.59 3.03
C GLU A 159 -10.91 -13.20 3.27
N ARG A 160 -11.31 -12.49 2.20
CA ARG A 160 -11.97 -11.18 2.34
C ARG A 160 -13.28 -11.31 3.10
N ARG A 161 -14.12 -12.28 2.75
CA ARG A 161 -15.39 -12.53 3.45
C ARG A 161 -15.16 -12.86 4.92
N ALA A 162 -14.23 -13.76 5.22
CA ALA A 162 -13.89 -14.12 6.60
C ALA A 162 -13.37 -12.92 7.42
N ARG A 163 -12.58 -12.03 6.81
CA ARG A 163 -12.12 -10.79 7.47
C ARG A 163 -13.27 -9.80 7.71
N HIS A 164 -14.18 -9.65 6.74
CA HIS A 164 -15.35 -8.80 6.89
C HIS A 164 -16.26 -9.30 8.02
N GLU A 165 -16.60 -10.58 8.03
CA GLU A 165 -17.41 -11.18 9.10
C GLU A 165 -16.75 -11.05 10.48
N ARG A 166 -15.43 -11.27 10.57
CA ARG A 166 -14.69 -11.12 11.83
C ARG A 166 -14.70 -9.68 12.32
N ARG A 167 -14.57 -8.70 11.41
CA ARG A 167 -14.64 -7.28 11.76
C ARG A 167 -16.03 -6.90 12.25
N GLU A 168 -17.08 -7.36 11.58
CA GLU A 168 -18.47 -7.10 11.98
C GLU A 168 -18.77 -7.70 13.36
N ARG A 169 -18.33 -8.93 13.64
CA ARG A 169 -18.47 -9.54 14.96
C ARG A 169 -17.75 -8.75 16.05
N LEU A 170 -16.52 -8.32 15.81
CA LEU A 170 -15.76 -7.51 16.78
C LEU A 170 -16.41 -6.15 17.03
N LEU A 171 -16.97 -5.51 15.99
CA LEU A 171 -17.71 -4.26 16.15
C LEU A 171 -18.99 -4.47 16.95
N ALA A 172 -19.76 -5.53 16.66
CA ALA A 172 -20.98 -5.86 17.40
C ALA A 172 -20.68 -6.14 18.89
N GLU A 173 -19.62 -6.90 19.17
CA GLU A 173 -19.16 -7.15 20.54
C GLU A 173 -18.71 -5.87 21.26
N ALA A 174 -18.01 -4.97 20.57
CA ALA A 174 -17.59 -3.68 21.12
C ALA A 174 -18.80 -2.80 21.47
N PHE A 175 -19.77 -2.66 20.55
CA PHE A 175 -20.99 -1.90 20.80
C PHE A 175 -21.82 -2.50 21.95
N ALA A 176 -21.93 -3.82 22.02
CA ALA A 176 -22.64 -4.49 23.12
C ALA A 176 -21.98 -4.21 24.49
N ARG A 177 -20.64 -4.23 24.55
CA ARG A 177 -19.89 -3.91 25.77
C ARG A 177 -20.03 -2.44 26.16
N GLU A 178 -19.95 -1.52 25.19
CA GLU A 178 -20.16 -0.09 25.45
C GLU A 178 -21.56 0.19 25.98
N ALA A 179 -22.60 -0.42 25.39
CA ALA A 179 -23.98 -0.28 25.86
C ALA A 179 -24.15 -0.80 27.30
N GLN A 180 -23.55 -1.95 27.63
CA GLN A 180 -23.59 -2.50 28.97
C GLN A 180 -22.86 -1.60 29.99
N GLN A 181 -21.70 -1.05 29.61
CA GLN A 181 -20.97 -0.11 30.46
C GLN A 181 -21.75 1.19 30.69
N GLN A 182 -22.40 1.73 29.65
CA GLN A 182 -23.24 2.91 29.79
C GLN A 182 -24.40 2.69 30.76
N GLN A 183 -25.07 1.53 30.70
CA GLN A 183 -26.13 1.19 31.66
C GLN A 183 -25.60 1.11 33.10
N GLN A 184 -24.47 0.42 33.31
CA GLN A 184 -23.84 0.32 34.64
C GLN A 184 -23.41 1.69 35.18
N TRP A 185 -22.93 2.59 34.33
CA TRP A 185 -22.60 3.95 34.71
C TRP A 185 -23.85 4.77 35.04
N GLN A 186 -24.93 4.66 34.26
CA GLN A 186 -26.19 5.34 34.59
C GLN A 186 -26.69 4.93 35.98
N GLU A 187 -26.76 3.62 36.27
CA GLU A 187 -27.21 3.11 37.56
C GLU A 187 -26.35 3.63 38.73
N ARG A 188 -25.01 3.65 38.56
CA ARG A 188 -24.10 4.12 39.61
C ARG A 188 -24.08 5.64 39.77
N LEU A 189 -24.27 6.40 38.69
CA LEU A 189 -24.24 7.86 38.71
C LEU A 189 -25.59 8.46 39.11
N GLN A 190 -26.70 7.74 38.95
CA GLN A 190 -28.06 8.19 39.32
C GLN A 190 -28.15 8.84 40.71
N PRO A 191 -27.71 8.20 41.82
CA PRO A 191 -27.81 8.81 43.15
C PRO A 191 -26.93 10.06 43.29
N HIS A 192 -25.81 10.11 42.57
CA HIS A 192 -24.93 11.28 42.56
C HIS A 192 -25.52 12.43 41.73
N ALA A 193 -26.22 12.11 40.64
CA ALA A 193 -26.91 13.10 39.79
C ALA A 193 -28.06 13.76 40.54
N GLU A 194 -28.83 12.99 41.31
CA GLU A 194 -29.92 13.50 42.14
C GLU A 194 -29.41 14.44 43.25
N ARG A 195 -28.32 14.05 43.92
CA ARG A 195 -27.65 14.92 44.91
C ARG A 195 -27.11 16.19 44.26
N LEU A 196 -26.43 16.08 43.12
CA LEU A 196 -25.92 17.24 42.39
C LEU A 196 -27.05 18.16 41.89
N ALA A 197 -28.15 17.60 41.41
CA ALA A 197 -29.34 18.36 41.02
C ALA A 197 -29.94 19.12 42.22
N THR A 198 -29.92 18.52 43.40
CA THR A 198 -30.36 19.19 44.65
C THR A 198 -29.42 20.35 44.99
N LEU A 199 -28.10 20.16 44.89
CA LEU A 199 -27.12 21.23 45.12
C LEU A 199 -27.28 22.42 44.15
N LEU A 200 -27.68 22.16 42.91
CA LEU A 200 -27.99 23.21 41.92
C LEU A 200 -29.26 24.03 42.24
N THR A 201 -30.06 23.59 43.21
CA THR A 201 -31.26 24.31 43.66
C THR A 201 -31.06 25.15 44.93
N ILE A 202 -29.88 25.07 45.55
CA ILE A 202 -29.57 25.71 46.83
C ILE A 202 -29.33 27.22 46.69
N ASP A 203 -29.73 27.97 47.71
CA ASP A 203 -29.63 29.44 47.77
C ASP A 203 -28.18 29.94 47.97
N VAL A 204 -27.93 31.18 47.53
CA VAL A 204 -26.58 31.81 47.40
C VAL A 204 -25.75 31.78 48.69
N THR A 205 -26.39 31.71 49.86
CA THR A 205 -25.74 31.72 51.18
C THR A 205 -25.02 30.42 51.54
N SER A 206 -25.29 29.31 50.83
CA SER A 206 -24.70 27.98 51.09
C SER A 206 -23.69 27.50 50.04
N LEU A 207 -23.30 28.38 49.11
CA LEU A 207 -22.40 28.10 48.00
C LEU A 207 -21.08 27.39 48.38
N PRO A 208 -20.34 27.77 49.45
CA PRO A 208 -19.05 27.15 49.74
C PRO A 208 -19.15 25.68 50.15
N LYS A 209 -20.26 25.31 50.81
CA LYS A 209 -20.51 23.93 51.23
C LYS A 209 -21.00 23.07 50.06
N ALA A 210 -21.85 23.66 49.19
CA ALA A 210 -22.33 23.02 47.97
C ALA A 210 -21.21 22.77 46.96
N GLU A 211 -20.25 23.69 46.82
CA GLU A 211 -19.07 23.55 45.97
C GLU A 211 -18.21 22.35 46.39
N LYS A 212 -17.89 22.21 47.69
CA LYS A 212 -17.08 21.09 48.19
C LYS A 212 -17.75 19.73 47.92
N GLU A 213 -19.05 19.64 48.15
CA GLU A 213 -19.82 18.41 47.90
C GLU A 213 -19.95 18.11 46.40
N ALA A 214 -20.11 19.13 45.56
CA ALA A 214 -20.09 18.98 44.11
C ALA A 214 -18.72 18.49 43.62
N VAL A 215 -17.61 19.00 44.16
CA VAL A 215 -16.24 18.55 43.83
C VAL A 215 -16.02 17.09 44.21
N ASP A 216 -16.46 16.66 45.40
CA ASP A 216 -16.35 15.26 45.85
C ASP A 216 -17.18 14.31 44.96
N ILE A 217 -18.38 14.74 44.56
CA ILE A 217 -19.21 14.03 43.59
C ILE A 217 -18.51 13.93 42.22
N GLY A 218 -17.92 15.03 41.73
CA GLY A 218 -17.16 15.07 40.47
C GLY A 218 -15.92 14.17 40.50
N ALA A 219 -15.17 14.16 41.60
CA ALA A 219 -14.01 13.30 41.79
C ALA A 219 -14.40 11.81 41.82
N THR A 220 -15.56 11.48 42.39
CA THR A 220 -16.09 10.11 42.39
C THR A 220 -16.45 9.65 40.97
N ALA A 221 -17.11 10.51 40.19
CA ALA A 221 -17.41 10.23 38.78
C ALA A 221 -16.15 10.10 37.92
N TRP A 222 -15.13 10.92 38.17
CA TRP A 222 -13.82 10.79 37.52
C TRP A 222 -13.15 9.45 37.80
N ARG A 223 -13.19 8.96 39.04
CA ARG A 223 -12.62 7.65 39.41
C ARG A 223 -13.38 6.47 38.78
N LEU A 224 -14.67 6.65 38.45
CA LEU A 224 -15.50 5.60 37.87
C LEU A 224 -15.33 5.44 36.36
N GLY A 225 -15.15 6.53 35.60
CA GLY A 225 -14.98 6.47 34.14
C GLY A 225 -14.43 7.75 33.52
N GLY A 226 -13.67 8.52 34.31
CA GLY A 226 -12.97 9.72 33.86
C GLY A 226 -13.91 10.82 33.37
N LEU A 227 -13.48 11.48 32.30
CA LEU A 227 -14.16 12.62 31.67
C LEU A 227 -15.58 12.28 31.20
N THR A 228 -15.80 11.07 30.66
CA THR A 228 -17.09 10.65 30.10
C THR A 228 -18.16 10.53 31.17
N CYS A 229 -17.83 9.91 32.31
CA CYS A 229 -18.75 9.81 33.45
C CYS A 229 -19.06 11.18 34.07
N MET A 230 -18.09 12.10 34.12
CA MET A 230 -18.36 13.47 34.61
C MET A 230 -19.33 14.22 33.70
N ARG A 231 -19.19 14.12 32.37
CA ARG A 231 -20.16 14.72 31.43
C ARG A 231 -21.55 14.13 31.60
N GLN A 232 -21.63 12.80 31.59
CA GLN A 232 -22.88 12.07 31.73
C GLN A 232 -23.58 12.43 33.05
N LEU A 233 -22.83 12.55 34.14
CA LEU A 233 -23.35 12.96 35.45
C LEU A 233 -23.93 14.40 35.42
N ARG A 234 -23.22 15.35 34.80
CA ARG A 234 -23.71 16.73 34.64
C ARG A 234 -24.99 16.75 33.81
N ASP A 235 -25.01 16.04 32.68
CA ASP A 235 -26.16 16.01 31.78
C ASP A 235 -27.39 15.42 32.50
N MET A 236 -27.21 14.33 33.24
CA MET A 236 -28.24 13.73 34.09
C MET A 236 -28.73 14.71 35.17
N ALA A 237 -27.84 15.40 35.89
CA ALA A 237 -28.22 16.34 36.94
C ALA A 237 -28.96 17.58 36.38
N ILE A 238 -28.55 18.07 35.21
CA ILE A 238 -29.25 19.15 34.50
C ILE A 238 -30.63 18.70 34.04
N GLU A 239 -30.77 17.46 33.54
CA GLU A 239 -32.08 16.93 33.14
C GLU A 239 -33.03 16.76 34.34
N ILE A 240 -32.53 16.24 35.46
CA ILE A 240 -33.30 16.08 36.71
C ILE A 240 -33.74 17.46 37.25
N SER A 241 -32.85 18.45 37.28
CA SER A 241 -33.17 19.81 37.76
C SER A 241 -34.14 20.57 36.84
N LYS A 242 -34.10 20.32 35.52
CA LYS A 242 -35.08 20.85 34.57
C LYS A 242 -36.47 20.24 34.78
N ARG A 243 -36.56 18.97 35.13
CA ARG A 243 -37.85 18.31 35.40
C ARG A 243 -38.50 18.78 36.71
N SER A 244 -37.69 19.24 37.69
CA SER A 244 -38.20 19.70 38.99
C SER A 244 -38.57 21.19 39.06
N ARG A 245 -38.13 22.02 38.10
CA ARG A 245 -38.49 23.46 38.02
C ARG A 245 -39.28 23.77 36.75
N SER A 246 -40.48 24.32 36.91
CA SER A 246 -41.34 24.71 35.78
C SER A 246 -40.92 26.01 35.08
N GLU A 247 -40.16 26.92 35.70
CA GLU A 247 -39.96 28.27 35.09
C GLU A 247 -38.57 28.94 35.27
N VAL A 248 -37.64 28.42 36.09
CA VAL A 248 -36.33 29.09 36.30
C VAL A 248 -35.19 28.22 35.77
N ARG A 249 -34.52 28.71 34.71
CA ARG A 249 -33.35 28.04 34.11
C ARG A 249 -32.29 27.78 35.20
N PRO A 250 -31.88 26.52 35.44
CA PRO A 250 -30.78 26.24 36.36
C PRO A 250 -29.52 26.90 35.80
N VAL A 251 -28.89 27.75 36.61
CA VAL A 251 -27.57 28.29 36.29
C VAL A 251 -26.58 27.15 36.49
N ASP A 252 -25.80 26.85 35.44
CA ASP A 252 -24.86 25.73 35.43
C ASP A 252 -23.60 26.05 36.26
N TYR A 253 -23.76 26.04 37.58
CA TYR A 253 -22.66 26.22 38.54
C TYR A 253 -21.69 25.04 38.54
N VAL A 254 -22.08 23.88 37.98
CA VAL A 254 -21.19 22.71 37.80
C VAL A 254 -19.97 23.06 36.98
N SER A 255 -20.14 23.91 35.96
CA SER A 255 -19.01 24.43 35.19
C SER A 255 -18.01 25.12 36.10
N TYR A 256 -18.46 26.01 36.98
CA TYR A 256 -17.57 26.73 37.90
C TYR A 256 -16.96 25.82 38.99
N TRP A 257 -17.76 24.93 39.59
CA TRP A 257 -17.29 24.06 40.68
C TRP A 257 -16.31 22.97 40.24
N TRP A 258 -16.37 22.54 38.98
CA TRP A 258 -15.45 21.53 38.44
C TRP A 258 -14.36 22.15 37.56
N ASP A 259 -14.15 23.46 37.65
CA ASP A 259 -13.03 24.12 36.99
C ASP A 259 -11.71 23.61 37.62
N GLY A 260 -10.85 23.01 36.79
CA GLY A 260 -9.63 22.36 37.25
C GLY A 260 -9.67 20.83 37.36
N ILE A 261 -10.84 20.18 37.26
CA ILE A 261 -10.95 18.70 37.20
C ILE A 261 -10.84 18.22 35.74
N GLY A 262 -9.70 18.46 35.08
CA GLY A 262 -9.44 18.07 33.69
C GLY A 262 -10.34 18.75 32.63
N ASP A 263 -10.12 18.43 31.36
CA ASP A 263 -10.81 19.05 30.20
C ASP A 263 -12.19 18.42 29.93
N TRP A 264 -13.02 18.21 30.95
CA TRP A 264 -14.32 17.54 30.81
C TRP A 264 -15.31 18.31 29.96
N ARG A 265 -15.07 19.59 29.64
CA ARG A 265 -15.93 20.38 28.75
C ARG A 265 -15.64 20.19 27.26
N ARG A 266 -14.47 19.65 26.87
CA ARG A 266 -14.10 19.49 25.46
C ARG A 266 -14.60 18.14 24.92
N PRO A 267 -15.45 18.08 23.88
CA PRO A 267 -15.87 16.78 23.33
C PRO A 267 -14.64 15.93 23.01
N SER A 268 -14.64 14.69 23.49
CA SER A 268 -13.61 13.72 23.16
C SER A 268 -13.70 13.47 21.67
N LEU A 269 -12.69 13.90 20.92
CA LEU A 269 -12.49 13.50 19.54
C LEU A 269 -12.27 11.99 19.56
N GLY A 270 -13.34 11.23 19.29
CA GLY A 270 -13.26 9.83 18.93
C GLY A 270 -12.68 9.67 17.54
#